data_AF-A0AB37ZXD2-F1
#
_entry.id   AF-A0AB37ZXD2-F1
#
_cell.length_a   1.000
_cell.length_b   1.000
_cell.length_c   1.000
_cell.angle_alpha   90.00
_cell.angle_beta   90.00
_cell.angle_gamma   90.00
#
_symmetry.space_group_name_H-M   'P 1'
#
loop_
_entity.id
_entity.type
_entity.pdbx_description
1 polymer ?
#
loop_
_entity_poly.entity_id
_entity_poly.type
_entity_poly.pdbx_seq_one_letter_code
_entity_poly.pdbx_strand_id
1 'polypeptide(L)'
;MKNYTRDYLKGVLREYPSLEKEIHKRRESILNPDSMRVDENTGGIRGSEVGRPTEAVAVKIMDDEGINNLLMHKNAIEITLSQFNKDVQNVVKLRYFEQLCQADVSEQLGLTVAAIRVSENAFLNRLARKLKLMG
;
A
#
# COMPACT_ATOMS: atom_id res chain seq x y z
N MET A 1 -15.00 14.19 -8.28
CA MET A 1 -13.55 14.05 -7.99
C MET A 1 -12.75 14.49 -9.21
N LYS A 2 -11.70 15.29 -9.02
CA LYS A 2 -10.83 15.78 -10.12
C LYS A 2 -10.03 14.61 -10.72
N ASN A 3 -9.63 14.73 -11.98
CA ASN A 3 -8.96 13.65 -12.71
C ASN A 3 -7.62 13.25 -12.08
N TYR A 4 -6.78 14.20 -11.68
CA TYR A 4 -5.50 13.89 -11.02
C TYR A 4 -5.68 13.08 -9.72
N THR A 5 -6.69 13.39 -8.90
CA THR A 5 -6.98 12.65 -7.67
C THR A 5 -7.41 11.22 -8.01
N ARG A 6 -8.22 11.06 -9.06
CA ARG A 6 -8.64 9.75 -9.54
C ARG A 6 -7.43 8.92 -9.97
N ASP A 7 -6.53 9.49 -10.76
CA ASP A 7 -5.39 8.76 -11.32
C ASP A 7 -4.36 8.42 -10.24
N TYR A 8 -4.13 9.32 -9.27
CA TYR A 8 -3.36 9.03 -8.06
C TYR A 8 -3.92 7.81 -7.30
N LEU A 9 -5.23 7.80 -7.02
CA LEU A 9 -5.86 6.69 -6.31
C LEU A 9 -5.78 5.36 -7.06
N LYS A 10 -5.87 5.40 -8.40
CA LYS A 10 -5.68 4.20 -9.22
C LYS A 10 -4.25 3.68 -9.12
N GLY A 11 -3.25 4.56 -9.08
CA GLY A 11 -1.85 4.20 -8.84
C GLY A 11 -1.68 3.50 -7.48
N VAL A 12 -2.18 4.14 -6.42
CA VAL A 12 -2.18 3.59 -5.06
C VAL A 12 -2.83 2.20 -4.99
N LEU A 13 -3.97 1.99 -5.69
CA LEU A 13 -4.61 0.68 -5.73
C LEU A 13 -3.82 -0.37 -6.50
N ARG A 14 -3.10 0.01 -7.56
CA ARG A 14 -2.25 -0.93 -8.31
C ARG A 14 -1.02 -1.36 -7.53
N GLU A 15 -0.51 -0.48 -6.68
CA GLU A 15 0.63 -0.77 -5.80
C GLU A 15 0.22 -1.61 -4.58
N TYR A 16 -1.08 -1.67 -4.25
CA TYR A 16 -1.60 -2.39 -3.08
C TYR A 16 -1.03 -3.82 -2.90
N PRO A 17 -0.99 -4.69 -3.92
CA PRO A 17 -0.45 -6.06 -3.77
C PRO A 17 1.01 -6.10 -3.33
N SER A 18 1.78 -5.05 -3.62
CA SER A 18 3.18 -4.92 -3.24
C SER A 18 3.43 -4.20 -1.91
N LEU A 19 2.41 -3.54 -1.32
CA LEU A 19 2.59 -2.75 -0.10
C LEU A 19 3.14 -3.57 1.06
N GLU A 20 2.67 -4.80 1.25
CA GLU A 20 3.15 -5.66 2.35
C GLU A 20 4.64 -5.96 2.22
N LYS A 21 5.07 -6.29 1.00
CA LYS A 21 6.47 -6.56 0.69
C LYS A 21 7.34 -5.32 0.93
N GLU A 22 6.85 -4.15 0.54
CA GLU A 22 7.58 -2.89 0.71
C GLU A 22 7.68 -2.48 2.19
N ILE A 23 6.60 -2.63 2.96
CA ILE A 23 6.61 -2.44 4.41
C ILE A 23 7.63 -3.36 5.07
N HIS A 24 7.65 -4.64 4.68
CA HIS A 24 8.60 -5.61 5.22
C HIS A 24 10.05 -5.24 4.89
N LYS A 25 10.36 -4.99 3.61
CA LYS A 25 11.69 -4.58 3.16
C LYS A 25 12.20 -3.33 3.89
N ARG A 26 11.31 -2.36 4.12
CA ARG A 26 11.66 -1.12 4.83
C ARG A 26 11.92 -1.37 6.32
N ARG A 27 11.13 -2.23 6.97
CA ARG A 27 11.39 -2.68 8.35
C ARG A 27 12.74 -3.38 8.45
N GLU A 28 13.06 -4.29 7.52
CA GLU A 28 14.35 -4.98 7.48
C GLU A 28 15.52 -4.01 7.30
N SER A 29 15.35 -2.98 6.48
CA SER A 29 16.38 -1.95 6.25
C SER A 29 16.65 -1.12 7.52
N ILE A 30 15.64 -0.88 8.35
CA ILE A 30 15.79 -0.20 9.65
C ILE A 30 16.41 -1.12 10.69
N LEU A 31 16.08 -2.41 10.67
CA LEU A 31 16.62 -3.44 11.56
C LEU A 31 18.12 -3.70 11.28
N ASN A 32 18.52 -3.67 10.01
CA ASN A 32 19.87 -3.99 9.55
C ASN A 32 20.47 -2.80 8.76
N PRO A 33 20.76 -1.66 9.41
CA PRO A 33 21.31 -0.49 8.72
C PRO A 33 22.67 -0.79 8.06
N ASP A 34 23.43 -1.72 8.63
CA ASP A 34 24.73 -2.16 8.10
C ASP A 34 24.61 -3.16 6.95
N SER A 35 23.46 -3.79 6.67
CA SER A 35 23.37 -4.68 5.49
C SER A 35 23.35 -3.94 4.15
N MET A 36 23.23 -2.60 4.17
CA MET A 36 23.45 -1.74 3.00
C MET A 36 24.89 -1.23 2.88
N ARG A 37 25.74 -1.44 3.89
CA ARG A 37 27.14 -1.06 3.89
C ARG A 37 28.01 -2.31 4.01
N VAL A 38 28.93 -2.47 3.06
CA VAL A 38 30.13 -3.32 3.13
C VAL A 38 30.00 -4.71 2.51
N ASP A 39 30.30 -4.78 1.20
CA ASP A 39 31.48 -5.55 0.77
C ASP A 39 32.65 -4.57 0.61
N GLU A 40 33.36 -4.34 1.70
CA GLU A 40 34.65 -3.65 1.79
C GLU A 40 35.26 -4.01 3.16
N ASN A 41 35.74 -5.25 3.26
CA ASN A 41 36.39 -5.76 4.45
C ASN A 41 37.74 -5.04 4.70
N THR A 42 37.71 -3.91 5.40
CA THR A 42 38.86 -3.37 6.14
C THR A 42 38.58 -3.51 7.63
N GLY A 43 39.47 -4.22 8.31
CA GLY A 43 39.27 -4.72 9.66
C GLY A 43 39.19 -3.65 10.75
N GLY A 44 38.41 -3.98 11.78
CA GLY A 44 38.65 -3.54 13.16
C GLY A 44 37.81 -2.36 13.64
N ILE A 45 36.79 -2.64 14.45
CA ILE A 45 36.80 -2.56 15.93
C ILE A 45 35.33 -2.61 16.38
N ARG A 46 35.00 -3.60 17.23
CA ARG A 46 33.68 -3.77 17.84
C ARG A 46 33.50 -2.75 18.97
N GLY A 47 32.74 -1.69 18.74
CA GLY A 47 32.14 -0.89 19.81
C GLY A 47 30.84 -1.56 20.27
N SER A 48 30.81 -2.12 21.47
CA SER A 48 29.58 -2.62 22.09
C SER A 48 28.85 -1.46 22.75
N GLU A 49 27.84 -0.89 22.08
CA GLU A 49 26.84 -0.06 22.76
C GLU A 49 25.87 -0.98 23.50
N VAL A 50 26.02 -1.04 24.82
CA VAL A 50 25.03 -1.63 25.73
C VAL A 50 23.90 -0.61 25.91
N GLY A 51 23.02 -0.52 24.92
CA GLY A 51 21.77 0.21 24.99
C GLY A 51 20.70 -0.66 24.36
N ARG A 52 19.54 -0.85 25.02
CA ARG A 52 18.46 -1.78 24.66
C ARG A 52 18.14 -1.71 23.15
N PRO A 53 18.78 -2.55 22.31
CA PRO A 53 18.81 -2.29 20.87
C PRO A 53 17.42 -2.51 20.27
N THR A 54 16.65 -3.43 20.88
CA THR A 54 15.27 -3.74 20.50
C THR A 54 14.31 -2.57 20.73
N GLU A 55 14.43 -1.84 21.85
CA GLU A 55 13.55 -0.70 22.14
C GLU A 55 13.87 0.48 21.21
N ALA A 56 15.15 0.79 21.02
CA ALA A 56 15.59 1.85 20.12
C ALA A 56 15.21 1.57 18.66
N VAL A 57 15.29 0.31 18.21
CA VAL A 57 14.88 -0.09 16.85
C VAL A 57 13.36 -0.09 16.70
N ALA A 58 12.61 -0.52 17.73
CA ALA A 58 11.15 -0.44 17.71
C ALA A 58 10.67 1.02 17.57
N VAL A 59 11.29 1.95 18.31
CA VAL A 59 11.01 3.40 18.19
C VAL A 59 11.31 3.88 16.77
N LYS A 60 12.46 3.53 16.18
CA LYS A 60 12.80 3.91 14.79
C LYS A 60 11.79 3.40 13.76
N ILE A 61 11.28 2.19 13.92
CA ILE A 61 10.25 1.64 13.00
C ILE A 61 8.92 2.37 13.18
N MET A 62 8.54 2.69 14.41
CA MET A 62 7.30 3.43 14.71
C MET A 62 7.35 4.87 14.21
N ASP A 63 8.51 5.50 14.24
CA ASP A 63 8.71 6.89 13.81
C ASP A 63 9.02 7.02 12.31
N ASP A 64 9.21 5.91 11.57
CA ASP A 64 9.46 5.97 10.13
C ASP A 64 8.20 6.40 9.36
N GLU A 65 8.24 7.64 8.87
CA GLU A 65 7.15 8.26 8.11
C GLU A 65 6.76 7.45 6.87
N GLY A 66 7.72 6.78 6.22
CA GLY A 66 7.44 5.97 5.04
C GLY A 66 6.64 4.72 5.36
N ILE A 67 7.00 3.96 6.41
CA ILE A 67 6.23 2.82 6.91
C ILE A 67 4.84 3.28 7.33
N ASN A 68 4.75 4.39 8.07
CA ASN A 68 3.48 4.95 8.52
C ASN A 68 2.57 5.33 7.35
N ASN A 69 3.11 5.92 6.30
CA ASN A 69 2.37 6.26 5.08
C ASN A 69 1.89 4.99 4.35
N LEU A 70 2.76 4.00 4.13
CA LEU A 70 2.39 2.72 3.50
C LEU A 70 1.28 2.00 4.28
N LEU A 71 1.39 1.97 5.62
CA LEU A 71 0.36 1.41 6.49
C LEU A 71 -0.94 2.21 6.42
N MET A 72 -0.87 3.54 6.35
CA MET A 72 -2.05 4.39 6.18
C MET A 72 -2.80 4.04 4.90
N HIS A 73 -2.10 3.93 3.76
CA HIS A 73 -2.71 3.55 2.48
C HIS A 73 -3.30 2.14 2.53
N LYS A 74 -2.55 1.15 3.03
CA LYS A 74 -3.02 -0.24 3.17
C LYS A 74 -4.29 -0.30 4.00
N ASN A 75 -4.28 0.28 5.20
CA ASN A 75 -5.43 0.30 6.10
C ASN A 75 -6.62 1.02 5.48
N ALA A 76 -6.40 2.14 4.77
CA ALA A 76 -7.48 2.86 4.11
C ALA A 76 -8.14 2.01 3.02
N ILE A 77 -7.37 1.25 2.24
CA ILE A 77 -7.87 0.37 1.19
C ILE A 77 -8.66 -0.80 1.79
N GLU A 78 -8.11 -1.48 2.81
CA GLU A 78 -8.75 -2.62 3.47
C GLU A 78 -10.08 -2.24 4.12
N ILE A 79 -10.10 -1.13 4.88
CA ILE A 79 -11.34 -0.61 5.49
C ILE A 79 -12.34 -0.18 4.42
N THR A 80 -11.87 0.39 3.31
CA THR A 80 -12.78 0.77 2.23
C THR A 80 -13.39 -0.47 1.57
N LEU A 81 -12.59 -1.50 1.28
CA LEU A 81 -13.07 -2.76 0.72
C LEU A 81 -14.12 -3.41 1.62
N SER A 82 -13.90 -3.43 2.94
CA SER A 82 -14.82 -4.06 3.89
C SER A 82 -16.19 -3.37 3.98
N GLN A 83 -16.33 -2.15 3.48
CA GLN A 83 -17.59 -1.38 3.46
C GLN A 83 -18.44 -1.65 2.22
N PHE A 84 -17.88 -2.28 1.20
CA PHE A 84 -18.59 -2.59 -0.04
C PHE A 84 -19.01 -4.05 -0.10
N ASN A 85 -20.00 -4.34 -0.94
CA ASN A 85 -20.43 -5.71 -1.22
C ASN A 85 -19.37 -6.49 -2.03
N LYS A 86 -19.56 -7.81 -2.13
CA LYS A 86 -18.62 -8.70 -2.82
C LYS A 86 -18.40 -8.32 -4.29
N ASP A 87 -19.42 -7.86 -4.99
CA ASP A 87 -19.32 -7.50 -6.41
C ASP A 87 -18.36 -6.33 -6.62
N VAL A 88 -18.52 -5.24 -5.86
CA VAL A 88 -17.62 -4.08 -5.94
C VAL A 88 -16.21 -4.46 -5.49
N GLN A 89 -16.07 -5.29 -4.44
CA GLN A 89 -14.77 -5.78 -4.02
C GLN A 89 -14.06 -6.57 -5.14
N ASN A 90 -14.79 -7.46 -5.82
CA ASN A 90 -14.26 -8.25 -6.93
C ASN A 90 -13.86 -7.36 -8.11
N VAL A 91 -14.69 -6.38 -8.47
CA VAL A 91 -14.35 -5.39 -9.50
C VAL A 91 -13.03 -4.69 -9.16
N VAL A 92 -12.85 -4.22 -7.92
CA VAL A 92 -11.63 -3.51 -7.51
C VAL A 92 -10.41 -4.43 -7.57
N LYS A 93 -10.52 -5.65 -7.06
CA LYS A 93 -9.43 -6.65 -7.08
C LYS A 93 -8.99 -6.94 -8.51
N LEU A 94 -9.92 -7.31 -9.39
CA LEU A 94 -9.60 -7.65 -10.77
C LEU A 94 -9.04 -6.43 -11.53
N ARG A 95 -9.65 -5.25 -11.37
CA ARG A 95 -9.24 -4.04 -12.10
C ARG A 95 -7.89 -3.48 -11.68
N TYR A 96 -7.58 -3.51 -10.38
CA TYR A 96 -6.43 -2.79 -9.85
C TYR A 96 -5.35 -3.71 -9.29
N PHE A 97 -5.71 -4.81 -8.63
CA PHE A 97 -4.73 -5.71 -8.03
C PHE A 97 -4.19 -6.67 -9.09
N GLU A 98 -5.06 -7.18 -9.95
CA GLU A 98 -4.72 -8.04 -11.09
C GLU A 98 -4.54 -7.25 -12.39
N GLN A 99 -4.86 -5.95 -12.38
CA GLN A 99 -4.66 -5.01 -13.50
C GLN A 99 -5.38 -5.39 -14.80
N LEU A 100 -6.47 -6.17 -14.72
CA LEU A 100 -7.28 -6.57 -15.87
C LEU A 100 -8.02 -5.38 -16.49
N CYS A 101 -8.29 -5.43 -17.80
CA CYS A 101 -9.04 -4.37 -18.47
C CYS A 101 -10.57 -4.47 -18.17
N GLN A 102 -11.35 -3.41 -18.44
CA GLN A 102 -12.80 -3.45 -18.14
C GLN A 102 -13.55 -4.54 -18.93
N ALA A 103 -13.04 -4.93 -20.11
CA ALA A 103 -13.64 -6.00 -20.91
C ALA A 103 -13.42 -7.37 -20.25
N ASP A 104 -12.18 -7.68 -19.82
CA ASP A 104 -11.88 -8.94 -19.13
C ASP A 104 -12.67 -9.09 -17.83
N VAL A 105 -12.80 -8.00 -17.06
CA VAL A 105 -13.59 -7.99 -15.82
C VAL A 105 -15.08 -8.16 -16.11
N SER A 106 -15.56 -7.61 -17.24
CA SER A 106 -16.94 -7.78 -17.69
C SER A 106 -17.24 -9.23 -18.03
N GLU A 107 -16.33 -9.89 -18.74
CA GLU A 107 -16.44 -11.30 -19.09
C GLU A 107 -16.40 -12.20 -17.85
N GLN A 108 -15.47 -11.94 -16.92
CA GLN A 108 -15.31 -12.76 -15.71
C GLN A 108 -16.46 -12.63 -14.71
N LEU A 109 -16.99 -11.41 -14.52
CA LEU A 109 -18.04 -11.15 -13.53
C LEU A 109 -19.46 -11.13 -14.10
N GLY A 110 -19.62 -11.20 -15.43
CA GLY A 110 -20.92 -11.05 -16.09
C GLY A 110 -21.55 -9.66 -15.93
N LEU A 111 -20.76 -8.66 -15.57
CA LEU A 111 -21.21 -7.28 -15.33
C LEU A 111 -21.02 -6.43 -16.58
N THR A 112 -21.90 -5.45 -16.79
CA THR A 112 -21.68 -4.46 -17.86
C THR A 112 -20.51 -3.52 -17.52
N VAL A 113 -19.83 -3.01 -18.54
CA VAL A 113 -18.78 -1.98 -18.38
C VAL A 113 -19.28 -0.74 -17.63
N ALA A 114 -20.57 -0.39 -17.81
CA ALA A 114 -21.19 0.69 -17.06
C ALA A 114 -21.27 0.38 -15.55
N ALA A 115 -21.71 -0.83 -15.19
CA ALA A 115 -21.77 -1.27 -13.78
C ALA A 115 -20.37 -1.32 -13.13
N ILE A 116 -19.35 -1.76 -13.89
CA ILE A 116 -17.96 -1.73 -13.46
C ILE A 116 -17.52 -0.29 -13.17
N ARG A 117 -17.78 0.66 -14.07
CA ARG A 117 -17.44 2.08 -13.88
C ARG A 117 -18.16 2.70 -12.69
N VAL A 118 -19.42 2.34 -12.45
CA VAL A 118 -20.18 2.79 -11.27
C VAL A 118 -19.51 2.28 -9.99
N SER A 119 -19.17 0.99 -9.96
CA SER A 119 -18.47 0.34 -8.83
C SER A 119 -17.11 1.00 -8.56
N GLU A 120 -16.29 1.20 -9.60
CA GLU A 120 -15.00 1.88 -9.52
C GLU A 120 -15.15 3.30 -8.96
N ASN A 121 -16.09 4.09 -9.49
CA ASN A 121 -16.28 5.46 -9.03
C ASN A 121 -16.79 5.52 -7.59
N ALA A 122 -17.70 4.63 -7.19
CA ALA A 122 -18.20 4.56 -5.83
C ALA A 122 -17.05 4.25 -4.85
N PHE A 123 -16.24 3.25 -5.17
CA PHE A 123 -15.08 2.88 -4.38
C PHE A 123 -14.05 4.00 -4.28
N LEU A 124 -13.63 4.58 -5.41
CA LEU A 124 -12.63 5.64 -5.45
C LEU A 124 -13.08 6.89 -4.68
N ASN A 125 -14.35 7.27 -4.78
CA ASN A 125 -14.88 8.39 -3.99
C ASN A 125 -14.84 8.10 -2.48
N ARG A 126 -15.12 6.87 -2.05
CA ARG A 126 -15.04 6.48 -0.64
C ARG A 126 -13.59 6.51 -0.15
N LEU A 127 -12.67 5.94 -0.93
CA LEU A 127 -11.25 5.94 -0.61
C LEU A 127 -10.68 7.37 -0.54
N ALA A 128 -11.05 8.24 -1.48
CA ALA A 128 -10.63 9.64 -1.49
C ALA A 128 -11.00 10.38 -0.20
N ARG A 129 -12.22 10.15 0.31
CA ARG A 129 -12.67 10.71 1.60
C ARG A 129 -11.88 10.14 2.77
N LYS A 130 -11.62 8.83 2.76
CA LYS A 130 -10.84 8.15 3.82
C LYS A 130 -9.42 8.70 3.91
N LEU A 131 -8.80 9.00 2.77
CA LEU A 131 -7.48 9.60 2.65
C LEU A 131 -7.49 11.14 2.74
N LYS A 132 -8.65 11.76 3.03
CA LYS A 132 -8.81 13.22 3.12
C LYS A 132 -8.35 13.99 1.88
N LEU A 133 -8.45 13.37 0.70
CA LEU A 133 -8.10 13.98 -0.60
C LEU A 133 -9.26 14.78 -1.21
N MET A 134 -10.43 14.76 -0.56
CA MET A 134 -11.59 15.57 -0.90
C MET A 134 -11.95 16.43 0.30
N GLY A 135 -11.87 17.75 0.12
CA GLY A 135 -12.48 18.76 0.99
C GLY A 135 -13.91 19.05 0.57
#